data_AF-A0A847X1G8-F1
#
_entry.id   AF-A0A847X1G8-F1
#
_cell.length_a   1.000
_cell.length_b   1.000
_cell.length_c   1.000
_cell.angle_alpha   90.00
_cell.angle_beta   90.00
_cell.angle_gamma   90.00
#
_symmetry.space_group_name_H-M   'P 1'
#
loop_
_entity.id
_entity.type
_entity.pdbx_description
1 polymer ?
#
loop_
_entity_poly.entity_id
_entity_poly.type
_entity_poly.pdbx_seq_one_letter_code
_entity_poly.pdbx_strand_id
1 'polypeptide(L)'
;MREALEGTAAKLAAQHASEPEISMPIEINQQEPSMYGDARGLARLNRRFHTLIWMSAHNRFLLKSLDNMASTVALLPNSLNMDGLVENTHEEHRAIVEAIVSRDAVKAEEAARAHIRSTGRRRLEMLSQLED
;
A
#
# COMPACT_ATOMS: atom_id res chain seq x y z
N MET A 1 -0.76 -3.20 14.48
CA MET A 1 0.60 -3.70 14.21
C MET A 1 1.04 -3.45 12.77
N ARG A 2 0.31 -3.94 11.75
CA ARG A 2 0.64 -3.71 10.32
C ARG A 2 0.83 -2.23 9.97
N GLU A 3 -0.06 -1.36 10.44
CA GLU A 3 0.04 0.11 10.23
C GLU A 3 1.41 0.67 10.63
N ALA A 4 1.91 0.33 11.81
CA ALA A 4 3.20 0.83 12.30
C ALA A 4 4.38 0.29 11.47
N LEU A 5 4.31 -0.98 11.06
CA LEU A 5 5.37 -1.61 10.26
C LEU A 5 5.40 -1.08 8.83
N GLU A 6 4.24 -0.90 8.18
CA GLU A 6 4.16 -0.28 6.83
C GLU A 6 4.62 1.17 6.87
N GLY A 7 4.22 1.93 7.90
CA GLY A 7 4.72 3.28 8.14
C GLY A 7 6.24 3.33 8.26
N THR A 8 6.81 2.42 9.06
CA THR A 8 8.27 2.33 9.23
C THR A 8 8.97 1.92 7.93
N ALA A 9 8.38 1.01 7.15
CA ALA A 9 8.92 0.61 5.86
C ALA A 9 8.92 1.79 4.87
N ALA A 10 7.84 2.56 4.77
CA ALA A 10 7.76 3.74 3.91
C ALA A 10 8.77 4.82 4.33
N LYS A 11 8.92 5.06 5.64
CA LYS A 11 9.94 5.96 6.19
C LYS A 11 11.35 5.58 5.74
N LEU A 12 11.71 4.31 5.92
CA LEU A 12 13.03 3.82 5.55
C LEU A 12 13.24 3.82 4.04
N ALA A 13 12.19 3.50 3.27
CA ALA A 13 12.24 3.61 1.80
C ALA A 13 12.53 5.05 1.37
N ALA A 14 11.87 6.05 1.95
CA ALA A 14 12.17 7.45 1.67
C ALA A 14 13.64 7.80 1.97
N GLN A 15 14.23 7.22 3.03
CA GLN A 15 15.61 7.50 3.43
C GLN A 15 16.67 6.73 2.63
N HIS A 16 16.36 5.53 2.13
CA HIS A 16 17.39 4.57 1.69
C HIS A 16 17.20 4.03 0.28
N ALA A 17 15.98 4.14 -0.29
CA ALA A 17 15.71 3.61 -1.61
C ALA A 17 16.61 4.27 -2.67
N SER A 18 17.17 3.48 -3.57
CA SER A 18 17.87 3.96 -4.75
C SER A 18 16.89 4.55 -5.78
N GLU A 19 17.38 5.34 -6.74
CA GLU A 19 16.52 5.89 -7.80
C GLU A 19 15.77 4.79 -8.61
N PRO A 20 16.41 3.66 -8.99
CA PRO A 20 15.68 2.57 -9.62
C PRO A 20 14.60 1.97 -8.73
N GLU A 21 14.85 1.85 -7.43
CA GLU A 21 13.85 1.34 -6.46
C GLU A 21 12.65 2.28 -6.33
N ILE A 22 12.85 3.60 -6.41
CA ILE A 22 11.78 4.61 -6.38
C ILE A 22 10.99 4.62 -7.70
N SER A 23 11.64 4.36 -8.84
CA SER A 23 10.95 4.36 -10.14
C SER A 23 9.85 3.30 -10.25
N MET A 24 10.02 2.13 -9.62
CA MET A 24 9.07 1.02 -9.75
C MET A 24 7.70 1.30 -9.08
N PRO A 25 7.61 1.81 -7.83
CA PRO A 25 6.33 2.24 -7.25
C PRO A 25 5.63 3.37 -8.04
N ILE A 26 6.39 4.28 -8.65
CA ILE A 26 5.83 5.35 -9.52
C ILE A 26 5.12 4.70 -10.71
N GLU A 27 5.81 3.81 -11.42
CA GLU A 27 5.25 3.12 -12.59
C GLU A 27 4.00 2.32 -12.24
N ILE A 28 3.99 1.64 -11.10
CA ILE A 28 2.81 0.89 -10.65
C ILE A 28 1.65 1.83 -10.37
N ASN A 29 1.86 2.93 -9.62
CA ASN A 29 0.79 3.88 -9.35
C ASN A 29 0.22 4.45 -10.66
N GLN A 30 1.06 4.79 -11.63
CA GLN A 30 0.62 5.24 -12.96
C GLN A 30 -0.17 4.19 -13.76
N GLN A 31 0.10 2.89 -13.53
CA GLN A 31 -0.62 1.79 -14.17
C GLN A 31 -1.98 1.48 -13.52
N GLU A 32 -2.21 1.85 -12.26
CA GLU A 32 -3.45 1.51 -11.54
C GLU A 32 -4.73 1.94 -12.27
N PRO A 33 -4.85 3.17 -12.83
CA PRO A 33 -6.05 3.58 -13.59
C PRO A 33 -6.39 2.66 -14.76
N SER A 34 -5.39 2.05 -15.41
CA SER A 34 -5.62 1.12 -16.52
C SER A 34 -6.24 -0.21 -16.10
N MET A 35 -6.21 -0.53 -14.81
CA MET A 35 -6.76 -1.76 -14.24
C MET A 35 -8.13 -1.55 -13.60
N TYR A 36 -8.73 -0.35 -13.72
CA TYR A 36 -10.07 -0.09 -13.19
C TYR A 36 -11.08 -1.01 -13.88
N GLY A 37 -11.92 -1.68 -13.08
CA GLY A 37 -12.81 -2.74 -13.55
C GLY A 37 -12.19 -4.15 -13.60
N ASP A 38 -10.86 -4.30 -13.50
CA ASP A 38 -10.19 -5.59 -13.26
C ASP A 38 -9.75 -5.72 -11.80
N ALA A 39 -10.68 -6.19 -10.96
CA ALA A 39 -10.44 -6.47 -9.55
C ALA A 39 -9.19 -7.34 -9.28
N ARG A 40 -8.93 -8.34 -10.12
CA ARG A 40 -7.78 -9.24 -9.94
C ARG A 40 -6.48 -8.56 -10.36
N GLY A 41 -6.51 -7.77 -11.42
CA GLY A 41 -5.41 -6.89 -11.85
C GLY A 41 -5.02 -5.92 -10.75
N LEU A 42 -5.99 -5.18 -10.20
CA LEU A 42 -5.78 -4.23 -9.10
C LEU A 42 -5.21 -4.88 -7.85
N ALA A 43 -5.75 -6.03 -7.43
CA ALA A 43 -5.23 -6.74 -6.27
C ALA A 43 -3.75 -7.15 -6.46
N ARG A 44 -3.36 -7.53 -7.67
CA ARG A 44 -1.98 -7.88 -8.02
C ARG A 44 -1.06 -6.67 -8.01
N LEU A 45 -1.47 -5.56 -8.62
CA LEU A 45 -0.72 -4.31 -8.60
C LEU A 45 -0.54 -3.81 -7.17
N ASN A 46 -1.60 -3.81 -6.36
CA ASN A 46 -1.56 -3.43 -4.95
C ASN A 46 -0.53 -4.24 -4.17
N ARG A 47 -0.53 -5.59 -4.30
CA ARG A 47 0.47 -6.43 -3.62
C ARG A 47 1.89 -6.08 -4.06
N ARG A 48 2.10 -5.86 -5.35
CA ARG A 48 3.41 -5.51 -5.91
C ARG A 48 3.88 -4.13 -5.42
N PHE A 49 2.99 -3.15 -5.38
CA PHE A 49 3.23 -1.80 -4.85
C PHE A 49 3.79 -1.86 -3.43
N HIS A 50 3.06 -2.50 -2.51
CA HIS A 50 3.49 -2.66 -1.13
C HIS A 50 4.83 -3.41 -1.01
N THR A 51 4.98 -4.51 -1.74
CA THR A 51 6.20 -5.33 -1.70
C THR A 51 7.44 -4.53 -2.10
N LEU A 52 7.34 -3.69 -3.13
CA LEU A 52 8.44 -2.83 -3.56
C LEU A 52 8.83 -1.82 -2.49
N ILE A 53 7.87 -1.21 -1.81
CA ILE A 53 8.16 -0.29 -0.69
C ILE A 53 8.88 -1.04 0.44
N TRP A 54 8.42 -2.25 0.80
CA TRP A 54 9.05 -3.03 1.86
C TRP A 54 10.47 -3.48 1.52
N MET A 55 10.73 -3.83 0.26
CA MET A 55 12.08 -4.14 -0.22
C MET A 55 12.99 -2.91 -0.16
N SER A 56 12.47 -1.76 -0.60
CA SER A 56 13.17 -0.47 -0.63
C SER A 56 13.50 0.08 0.75
N ALA A 57 12.87 -0.46 1.81
CA ALA A 57 13.20 -0.15 3.20
C ALA A 57 14.54 -0.73 3.66
N HIS A 58 15.16 -1.62 2.86
CA HIS A 58 16.45 -2.27 3.15
C HIS A 58 16.53 -2.91 4.55
N ASN A 59 15.39 -3.39 5.05
CA ASN A 59 15.27 -3.97 6.38
C ASN A 59 14.64 -5.36 6.28
N ARG A 60 15.49 -6.40 6.36
CA ARG A 60 15.07 -7.80 6.23
C ARG A 60 14.06 -8.23 7.28
N PHE A 61 14.09 -7.65 8.48
CA PHE A 61 13.11 -7.95 9.53
C PHE A 61 11.73 -7.38 9.18
N LEU A 62 11.66 -6.13 8.71
CA LEU A 62 10.40 -5.51 8.27
C LEU A 62 9.81 -6.27 7.08
N LEU A 63 10.63 -6.57 6.05
CA LEU A 63 10.19 -7.32 4.88
C LEU A 63 9.54 -8.65 5.27
N LYS A 64 10.23 -9.45 6.09
CA LYS A 64 9.72 -10.76 6.55
C LYS A 64 8.44 -10.61 7.38
N SER A 65 8.39 -9.63 8.27
CA SER A 65 7.23 -9.40 9.14
C SER A 65 5.99 -8.98 8.35
N LEU A 66 6.18 -8.10 7.37
CA LEU A 66 5.11 -7.58 6.52
C LEU A 66 4.60 -8.63 5.54
N ASP A 67 5.48 -9.41 4.91
CA ASP A 67 5.08 -10.48 4.00
C ASP A 67 4.24 -11.56 4.70
N ASN A 68 4.62 -11.93 5.93
CA ASN A 68 3.84 -12.84 6.77
C ASN A 68 2.45 -12.27 7.08
N MET A 69 2.36 -11.00 7.47
CA MET A 69 1.06 -10.35 7.76
C MET A 69 0.19 -10.23 6.51
N ALA A 70 0.78 -9.86 5.38
CA ALA A 70 0.08 -9.68 4.11
C ALA A 70 -0.51 -10.99 3.60
N SER A 71 0.20 -12.10 3.78
CA SER A 71 -0.30 -13.44 3.44
C SER A 71 -1.57 -13.80 4.21
N THR A 72 -1.64 -13.45 5.51
CA THR A 72 -2.86 -13.64 6.32
C THR A 72 -4.00 -12.72 5.85
N VAL A 73 -3.69 -11.45 5.59
CA VAL A 73 -4.67 -10.43 5.17
C VAL A 73 -5.24 -10.72 3.78
N ALA A 74 -4.50 -11.42 2.91
CA ALA A 74 -4.91 -11.80 1.55
C ALA A 74 -6.04 -12.84 1.51
N LEU A 75 -6.30 -13.54 2.61
CA LEU A 75 -7.43 -14.48 2.73
C LEU A 75 -8.78 -13.78 2.91
N LEU A 76 -8.76 -12.49 3.24
CA LEU A 76 -9.95 -11.69 3.49
C LEU A 76 -10.45 -11.06 2.18
N PRO A 77 -11.77 -10.83 2.04
CA PRO A 77 -12.33 -10.13 0.89
C PRO A 77 -11.66 -8.77 0.67
N ASN A 78 -11.44 -8.42 -0.60
CA ASN A 78 -10.84 -7.14 -0.97
C ASN A 78 -11.93 -6.08 -1.17
N SER A 79 -11.76 -4.92 -0.56
CA SER A 79 -12.69 -3.79 -0.68
C SER A 79 -12.57 -3.06 -2.03
N LEU A 80 -11.55 -3.36 -2.86
CA LEU A 80 -11.33 -2.72 -4.17
C LEU A 80 -12.41 -3.05 -5.23
N ASN A 81 -13.46 -3.80 -4.87
CA ASN A 81 -14.60 -4.08 -5.75
C ASN A 81 -15.77 -3.10 -5.55
N MET A 82 -15.66 -2.16 -4.61
CA MET A 82 -16.72 -1.19 -4.33
C MET A 82 -16.45 0.13 -5.06
N ASP A 83 -17.50 0.69 -5.65
CA ASP A 83 -17.44 1.92 -6.44
C ASP A 83 -16.84 3.10 -5.64
N GLY A 84 -15.92 3.85 -6.27
CA GLY A 84 -15.24 5.02 -5.68
C GLY A 84 -14.13 4.70 -4.67
N LEU A 85 -13.95 3.44 -4.24
CA LEU A 85 -12.85 3.07 -3.33
C LEU A 85 -11.51 2.90 -4.06
N VAL A 86 -11.55 2.60 -5.35
CA VAL A 86 -10.36 2.37 -6.17
C VAL A 86 -9.61 3.68 -6.38
N GLU A 87 -10.31 4.75 -6.74
CA GLU A 87 -9.75 6.09 -6.94
C GLU A 87 -9.16 6.63 -5.64
N ASN A 88 -9.86 6.48 -4.52
CA ASN A 88 -9.35 6.89 -3.21
C ASN A 88 -8.08 6.12 -2.81
N THR A 89 -8.01 4.82 -3.12
CA THR A 89 -6.82 4.02 -2.85
C THR A 89 -5.65 4.45 -3.75
N HIS A 90 -5.93 4.76 -5.02
CA HIS A 90 -4.94 5.29 -5.95
C HIS A 90 -4.33 6.60 -5.46
N GLU A 91 -5.15 7.53 -4.96
CA GLU A 91 -4.68 8.79 -4.38
C GLU A 91 -3.85 8.59 -3.10
N GLU A 92 -4.23 7.63 -2.26
CA GLU A 92 -3.44 7.23 -1.08
C GLU A 92 -2.07 6.67 -1.49
N HIS A 93 -2.00 5.82 -2.52
CA HIS A 93 -0.73 5.32 -3.07
C HIS A 93 0.12 6.44 -3.66
N ARG A 94 -0.50 7.36 -4.40
CA ARG A 94 0.19 8.53 -4.96
C ARG A 94 0.84 9.37 -3.86
N ALA A 95 0.12 9.64 -2.77
CA ALA A 95 0.67 10.38 -1.63
C ALA A 95 1.90 9.71 -0.98
N ILE A 96 1.90 8.37 -0.89
CA ILE A 96 3.05 7.60 -0.39
C ILE A 96 4.24 7.73 -1.34
N VAL A 97 4.01 7.55 -2.64
CA VAL A 97 5.05 7.67 -3.68
C VAL A 97 5.66 9.07 -3.66
N GLU A 98 4.84 10.11 -3.65
CA GLU A 98 5.31 11.50 -3.62
C GLU A 98 6.19 11.79 -2.41
N ALA A 99 5.83 11.27 -1.24
CA ALA A 99 6.62 11.45 -0.02
C ALA A 99 7.97 10.69 -0.08
N ILE A 100 7.99 9.48 -0.65
CA ILE A 100 9.22 8.71 -0.87
C ILE A 100 10.13 9.44 -1.88
N VAL A 101 9.56 9.93 -2.99
CA VAL A 101 10.28 10.68 -4.04
C VAL A 101 10.88 11.96 -3.48
N SER A 102 10.13 12.70 -2.66
CA SER A 102 10.61 13.92 -2.03
C SER A 102 11.57 13.66 -0.86
N ARG A 103 11.91 12.39 -0.57
CA ARG A 103 12.76 11.97 0.55
C ARG A 103 12.24 12.44 1.91
N ASP A 104 10.94 12.67 2.02
CA ASP A 104 10.31 13.11 3.27
C ASP A 104 9.88 11.89 4.08
N ALA A 105 10.79 11.44 4.94
CA ALA A 105 10.62 10.25 5.74
C ALA A 105 9.41 10.31 6.69
N VAL A 106 9.12 11.50 7.24
CA VAL A 106 7.99 11.69 8.17
C VAL A 106 6.68 11.61 7.38
N LYS A 107 6.59 12.35 6.27
CA LYS A 107 5.41 12.33 5.41
C LYS A 107 5.15 10.94 4.82
N ALA A 108 6.20 10.19 4.46
CA ALA A 108 6.07 8.83 3.96
C ALA A 108 5.50 7.88 5.03
N GLU A 109 5.97 8.00 6.27
CA GLU A 109 5.39 7.25 7.40
C GLU A 109 3.90 7.58 7.58
N GLU A 110 3.57 8.87 7.64
CA GLU A 110 2.21 9.34 7.87
C GLU A 110 1.25 8.90 6.77
N ALA A 111 1.65 9.03 5.51
CA ALA A 111 0.86 8.62 4.34
C ALA A 111 0.59 7.11 4.36
N ALA A 112 1.62 6.29 4.59
CA ALA A 112 1.47 4.83 4.65
C ALA A 112 0.58 4.40 5.81
N ARG A 113 0.72 5.02 6.99
CA ARG A 113 -0.16 4.75 8.12
C ARG A 113 -1.62 5.15 7.82
N ALA A 114 -1.83 6.30 7.20
CA ALA A 114 -3.15 6.77 6.80
C ALA A 114 -3.84 5.79 5.84
N HIS A 115 -3.12 5.32 4.82
CA HIS A 115 -3.60 4.31 3.88
C HIS A 115 -4.00 2.99 4.58
N ILE A 116 -3.19 2.47 5.50
CA ILE A 116 -3.52 1.22 6.22
C ILE A 116 -4.73 1.40 7.14
N ARG A 117 -4.86 2.54 7.83
CA ARG A 117 -6.06 2.85 8.62
C ARG A 117 -7.30 2.94 7.73
N SER A 118 -7.18 3.58 6.58
CA SER A 118 -8.26 3.73 5.60
C SER A 118 -8.75 2.38 5.09
N THR A 119 -7.81 1.53 4.70
CA THR A 119 -8.07 0.14 4.28
C THR A 119 -8.74 -0.68 5.37
N GLY A 120 -8.27 -0.56 6.62
CA GLY A 120 -8.87 -1.24 7.77
C GLY A 120 -10.32 -0.85 8.01
N ARG A 121 -10.63 0.45 7.94
CA ARG A 121 -12.00 0.98 8.09
C ARG A 121 -12.94 0.49 7.00
N ARG A 122 -12.53 0.62 5.73
CA ARG A 122 -13.30 0.15 4.55
C ARG A 122 -13.63 -1.34 4.67
N ARG A 123 -12.70 -2.13 5.19
CA ARG A 123 -12.90 -3.56 5.42
C ARG A 123 -13.93 -3.84 6.51
N LEU A 124 -13.89 -3.11 7.62
CA LEU A 124 -14.90 -3.27 8.68
C LEU A 124 -16.29 -2.90 8.19
N GLU A 125 -16.42 -1.81 7.44
CA GLU A 125 -17.68 -1.39 6.80
C GLU A 125 -18.23 -2.48 5.88
N MET A 126 -17.37 -3.06 5.03
CA MET A 126 -17.76 -4.17 4.16
C MET A 126 -18.24 -5.40 4.95
N LEU A 127 -17.55 -5.78 6.04
CA LEU A 127 -17.94 -6.92 6.85
C LEU A 127 -19.27 -6.68 7.58
N SER A 128 -19.53 -5.47 8.07
CA SER A 128 -20.81 -5.14 8.70
C SER A 128 -22.00 -5.23 7.75
N GLN A 129 -21.79 -5.05 6.45
CA GLN A 129 -22.85 -5.17 5.43
C GLN A 129 -23.13 -6.63 4.99
N LEU A 130 -22.30 -7.59 5.40
CA LEU A 130 -22.48 -9.02 5.11
C LEU A 130 -23.27 -9.76 6.20
N GLU A 131 -23.47 -9.13 7.35
CA GLU A 131 -24.21 -9.69 8.49
C GLU A 131 -25.72 -9.34 8.45
N ASP A 132 -26.13 -8.48 7.52
CA ASP A 132 -27.53 -8.12 7.21
C ASP A 132 -28.06 -8.91 5.99
#